data_AF-A0AAP0BX35-F1
#
_entry.id   AF-A0AAP0BX35-F1
#
_cell.length_a   1.000
_cell.length_b   1.000
_cell.length_c   1.000
_cell.angle_alpha   90.00
_cell.angle_beta   90.00
_cell.angle_gamma   90.00
#
_symmetry.space_group_name_H-M   'P 1'
#
loop_
_entity.id
_entity.type
_entity.pdbx_description
1 polymer ?
#
loop_
_entity_poly.entity_id
_entity_poly.type
_entity_poly.pdbx_seq_one_letter_code
_entity_poly.pdbx_strand_id
1 'polypeptide(L)'
;MYGSAKICISLSDLVLMSRWSKFLLSTAPYKGSELYIDIHEAPGDSRIQSLIRDLEFLPFSPEIIAAGKEFVRNKIKGPFLCAQLRLLDGNFKNHWKTTFSELKKKLQSEHEGEKNNSLIHIFIMTDLPRNNWAGTYLESLANDTKFYKVHTLHENDELVVQSAKRFRVLKNISSTRYEKLCSYVSFHDILLYIEETVCSCASMGFVGTSGSTITESILSMRKNNVCQ
;
A
#
# COMPACT_ATOMS: atom_id res chain seq x y z
N MET A 1 -15.17 3.06 20.89
CA MET A 1 -15.21 1.75 20.22
C MET A 1 -13.89 1.59 19.49
N TYR A 2 -12.94 0.89 20.09
CA TYR A 2 -11.58 0.74 19.56
C TYR A 2 -11.49 -0.56 18.76
N GLY A 3 -11.04 -0.46 17.51
CA GLY A 3 -10.85 -1.61 16.62
C GLY A 3 -9.71 -2.48 17.11
N SER A 4 -9.98 -3.79 17.26
CA SER A 4 -8.96 -4.79 17.53
C SER A 4 -8.07 -4.96 16.29
N ALA A 5 -6.81 -4.55 16.37
CA ALA A 5 -5.79 -4.91 15.39
C ALA A 5 -5.31 -6.34 15.70
N LYS A 6 -5.61 -7.30 14.82
CA LYS A 6 -4.99 -8.64 14.87
C LYS A 6 -3.64 -8.55 14.17
N ILE A 7 -2.56 -8.56 14.95
CA ILE A 7 -1.19 -8.70 14.42
C ILE A 7 -0.85 -10.19 14.42
N CYS A 8 -0.74 -10.80 13.24
CA CYS A 8 -0.21 -12.15 13.09
C CYS A 8 1.32 -12.07 12.97
N ILE A 9 2.02 -12.22 14.08
CA ILE A 9 3.49 -12.35 14.10
C ILE A 9 3.83 -13.81 13.82
N SER A 10 4.64 -14.07 12.78
CA SER A 10 5.19 -15.41 12.55
C SER A 10 6.18 -15.75 13.67
N LEU A 11 6.11 -16.97 14.21
CA LEU A 11 7.07 -17.47 15.20
C LEU A 11 8.53 -17.46 14.69
N SER A 12 8.76 -17.32 13.38
CA SER A 12 10.10 -17.10 12.82
C SER A 12 10.69 -15.73 13.19
N ASP A 13 9.86 -14.71 13.39
CA ASP A 13 10.29 -13.34 13.71
C ASP A 13 10.60 -13.17 15.22
N LEU A 14 10.13 -14.10 16.05
CA LEU A 14 10.37 -14.14 17.49
C LEU A 14 11.71 -14.76 17.90
N VAL A 15 12.47 -15.32 16.96
CA VAL A 15 13.76 -16.00 17.25
C VAL A 15 14.85 -15.00 17.69
N LEU A 16 14.68 -13.72 17.40
CA LEU A 16 15.59 -12.66 17.86
C LEU A 16 15.36 -12.19 19.31
N MET A 17 14.32 -12.67 20.02
CA MET A 17 14.14 -12.44 21.47
C MET A 17 14.46 -13.68 22.32
N SER A 18 15.43 -14.48 21.90
CA SER A 18 15.92 -15.65 22.66
C SER A 18 16.78 -15.24 23.86
N ARG A 19 16.13 -14.68 24.90
CA ARG A 19 16.69 -14.72 26.26
C ARG A 19 15.68 -14.82 27.40
N TRP A 20 14.42 -15.13 27.10
CA TRP A 20 13.38 -15.43 28.10
C TRP A 20 12.67 -16.78 27.89
N SER A 21 13.03 -17.55 26.87
CA SER A 21 12.33 -18.79 26.49
C SER A 21 12.77 -20.07 27.22
N LYS A 22 13.17 -19.98 28.50
CA LYS A 22 13.55 -21.19 29.25
C LYS A 22 12.38 -21.91 29.94
N PHE A 23 11.12 -21.53 29.71
CA PHE A 23 9.98 -22.16 30.41
C PHE A 23 8.80 -22.64 29.55
N LEU A 24 8.88 -22.59 28.23
CA LEU A 24 7.81 -23.13 27.37
C LEU A 24 8.36 -24.18 26.42
N LEU A 25 8.97 -25.23 26.97
CA LEU A 25 9.15 -26.48 26.25
C LEU A 25 7.97 -27.41 26.55
N SER A 26 7.40 -27.94 25.47
CA SER A 26 6.55 -29.12 25.44
C SER A 26 5.20 -28.97 26.14
N THR A 27 4.14 -28.61 25.41
CA THR A 27 2.88 -29.37 25.44
C THR A 27 2.04 -29.06 24.19
N ALA A 28 1.27 -30.05 23.73
CA ALA A 28 0.37 -29.99 22.56
C ALA A 28 -0.99 -29.26 22.71
N PRO A 29 -1.43 -28.67 23.84
CA PRO A 29 -2.80 -28.15 23.97
C PRO A 29 -3.00 -26.74 23.39
N TYR A 30 -1.94 -26.08 22.91
CA TYR A 30 -2.03 -24.71 22.38
C TYR A 30 -2.35 -24.64 20.87
N LYS A 31 -2.77 -25.76 20.26
CA LYS A 31 -3.14 -25.80 18.85
C LYS A 31 -4.45 -25.04 18.64
N GLY A 32 -4.34 -23.78 18.20
CA GLY A 32 -5.48 -22.86 18.03
C GLY A 32 -5.57 -21.76 19.09
N SER A 33 -4.58 -21.65 19.98
CA SER A 33 -4.51 -20.55 20.94
C SER A 33 -4.05 -19.26 20.25
N GLU A 34 -4.84 -18.19 20.34
CA GLU A 34 -4.42 -16.84 19.97
C GLU A 34 -3.68 -16.20 21.14
N LEU A 35 -2.48 -15.63 20.90
CA LEU A 35 -1.73 -14.90 21.90
C LEU A 35 -2.24 -13.46 21.95
N TYR A 36 -2.94 -13.10 23.04
CA TYR A 36 -3.34 -11.73 23.30
C TYR A 36 -2.25 -11.04 24.14
N ILE A 37 -1.45 -10.19 23.49
CA ILE A 37 -0.47 -9.36 24.19
C ILE A 37 -1.15 -8.05 24.53
N ASP A 38 -1.54 -7.88 25.80
CA ASP A 38 -2.00 -6.60 26.29
C ASP A 38 -0.80 -5.70 26.61
N ILE A 39 -0.53 -4.75 25.72
CA ILE A 39 0.57 -3.79 25.86
C ILE A 39 0.16 -2.53 26.64
N HIS A 40 -1.10 -2.40 27.05
CA HIS A 40 -1.58 -1.20 27.76
C HIS A 40 -0.98 -1.08 29.17
N GLU A 41 -0.59 -2.19 29.79
CA GLU A 41 -0.01 -2.21 31.14
C GLU A 41 1.52 -1.99 31.17
N ALA A 42 2.19 -1.78 30.03
CA ALA A 42 3.65 -1.60 29.97
C ALA A 42 4.14 -0.20 29.51
N PRO A 43 3.61 0.92 30.04
CA PRO A 43 4.04 2.26 29.64
C PRO A 43 5.48 2.61 30.06
N GLY A 44 6.08 1.85 30.98
CA GLY A 44 7.45 2.09 31.49
C GLY A 44 8.57 1.24 30.86
N ASP A 45 8.26 0.22 30.04
CA ASP A 45 9.30 -0.62 29.43
C ASP A 45 9.79 0.01 28.12
N SER A 46 11.04 0.50 28.13
CA SER A 46 11.66 1.17 26.99
C SER A 46 11.77 0.30 25.74
N ARG A 47 11.82 -1.04 25.89
CA ARG A 47 11.84 -1.98 24.76
C ARG A 47 10.47 -2.12 24.13
N ILE A 48 9.41 -2.17 24.94
CA ILE A 48 8.03 -2.20 24.45
C ILE A 48 7.72 -0.86 23.76
N GLN A 49 8.13 0.26 24.33
CA GLN A 49 8.00 1.56 23.69
C GLN A 49 8.79 1.66 22.38
N SER A 50 9.98 1.03 22.30
CA SER A 50 10.72 0.93 21.03
C SER A 50 9.99 0.07 20.01
N LEU A 51 9.51 -1.10 20.41
CA LEU A 51 8.74 -1.99 19.55
C LEU A 51 7.44 -1.33 19.05
N ILE A 52 6.72 -0.60 19.91
CA ILE A 52 5.53 0.16 19.49
C ILE A 52 5.90 1.19 18.43
N ARG A 53 6.99 1.94 18.62
CA ARG A 53 7.50 2.89 17.61
C ARG A 53 7.90 2.18 16.31
N ASP A 54 8.54 1.02 16.40
CA ASP A 54 8.93 0.23 15.23
C ASP A 54 7.71 -0.40 14.53
N LEU A 55 6.60 -0.61 15.25
CA LEU A 55 5.31 -1.08 14.72
C LEU A 55 4.43 0.07 14.18
N GLU A 56 4.75 1.34 14.43
CA GLU A 56 4.01 2.48 13.85
C GLU A 56 4.04 2.46 12.32
N PHE A 57 5.08 1.85 11.74
CA PHE A 57 5.18 1.64 10.31
C PHE A 57 5.86 0.31 9.97
N LEU A 58 5.08 -0.62 9.43
CA LEU A 58 5.58 -1.87 8.87
C LEU A 58 5.64 -1.75 7.34
N PRO A 59 6.85 -1.70 6.74
CA PRO A 59 6.97 -1.64 5.28
C PRO A 59 6.48 -2.94 4.64
N PHE A 60 5.99 -2.85 3.40
CA PHE A 60 5.74 -4.04 2.60
C PHE A 60 7.02 -4.84 2.35
N SER A 61 6.86 -6.10 1.95
CA SER A 61 8.00 -6.95 1.61
C SER A 61 8.90 -6.29 0.55
N PRO A 62 10.23 -6.48 0.60
CA PRO A 62 11.17 -5.88 -0.35
C PRO A 62 10.81 -6.12 -1.82
N GLU A 63 10.21 -7.26 -2.15
CA GLU A 63 9.79 -7.62 -3.51
C GLU A 63 8.69 -6.69 -4.04
N ILE A 64 7.72 -6.33 -3.20
CA ILE A 64 6.64 -5.40 -3.53
C ILE A 64 7.21 -4.00 -3.71
N ILE A 65 8.07 -3.57 -2.78
CA ILE A 65 8.71 -2.25 -2.84
C ILE A 65 9.55 -2.13 -4.11
N ALA A 66 10.34 -3.15 -4.42
CA ALA A 66 11.16 -3.20 -5.63
C ALA A 66 10.30 -3.14 -6.89
N ALA A 67 9.19 -3.88 -6.95
CA ALA A 67 8.27 -3.88 -8.08
C ALA A 67 7.63 -2.49 -8.31
N GLY A 68 7.18 -1.82 -7.24
CA GLY A 68 6.66 -0.45 -7.35
C GLY A 68 7.72 0.55 -7.82
N LYS A 69 8.94 0.49 -7.25
CA LYS A 69 10.08 1.32 -7.69
C LYS A 69 10.45 1.05 -9.15
N GLU A 70 10.43 -0.21 -9.58
CA GLU A 70 10.69 -0.61 -10.97
C GLU A 70 9.64 -0.04 -11.93
N PHE A 71 8.36 -0.10 -11.57
CA PHE A 71 7.29 0.49 -12.38
C PHE A 71 7.49 1.99 -12.58
N VAL A 72 7.79 2.73 -11.51
CA VAL A 72 8.06 4.19 -11.57
C VAL A 72 9.24 4.48 -12.50
N ARG A 73 10.36 3.76 -12.33
CA ARG A 73 11.58 3.96 -13.12
C ARG A 73 11.39 3.61 -14.60
N ASN A 74 10.67 2.52 -14.90
CA ASN A 74 10.61 1.96 -16.25
C ASN A 74 9.37 2.39 -17.05
N LYS A 75 8.24 2.70 -16.40
CA LYS A 75 6.97 3.06 -17.07
C LYS A 75 6.68 4.55 -16.99
N ILE A 76 6.75 5.13 -15.79
CA ILE A 76 6.43 6.56 -15.60
C ILE A 76 7.55 7.45 -16.11
N LYS A 77 8.81 7.14 -15.75
CA LYS A 77 10.04 7.79 -16.24
C LYS A 77 10.15 9.31 -15.95
N GLY A 78 9.62 9.79 -14.82
CA GLY A 78 9.73 11.21 -14.47
C GLY A 78 8.90 11.60 -13.24
N PRO A 79 8.90 12.90 -12.89
CA PRO A 79 8.01 13.43 -11.86
C PRO A 79 6.56 13.14 -12.19
N PHE A 80 5.77 12.76 -11.19
CA PHE A 80 4.37 12.46 -11.39
C PHE A 80 3.55 12.74 -10.13
N LEU A 81 2.26 12.97 -10.34
CA LEU A 81 1.24 13.01 -9.30
C LEU A 81 0.62 11.61 -9.18
N CYS A 82 0.33 11.15 -7.95
CA CYS A 82 -0.59 10.01 -7.78
C CYS A 82 -1.96 10.48 -7.30
N ALA A 83 -3.01 9.88 -7.85
CA ALA A 83 -4.38 9.98 -7.35
C ALA A 83 -4.90 8.59 -6.93
N GLN A 84 -5.24 8.42 -5.65
CA GLN A 84 -5.95 7.25 -5.13
C GLN A 84 -7.44 7.56 -5.02
N LEU A 85 -8.25 6.85 -5.81
CA LEU A 85 -9.66 7.14 -6.05
C LEU A 85 -10.50 5.90 -5.75
N ARG A 86 -11.22 5.88 -4.62
CA ARG A 86 -12.18 4.83 -4.29
C ARG A 86 -13.57 5.24 -4.78
N LEU A 87 -14.02 4.68 -5.89
CA LEU A 87 -15.22 5.10 -6.62
C LEU A 87 -16.36 4.08 -6.58
N LEU A 88 -16.06 2.78 -6.44
CA LEU A 88 -17.09 1.73 -6.45
C LEU A 88 -17.62 1.38 -5.07
N ASP A 89 -16.88 1.70 -4.02
CA ASP A 89 -17.29 1.43 -2.66
C ASP A 89 -18.46 2.33 -2.22
N GLY A 90 -19.55 1.68 -1.79
CA GLY A 90 -20.80 2.33 -1.38
C GLY A 90 -20.62 3.36 -0.27
N ASN A 91 -19.63 3.17 0.60
CA ASN A 91 -19.29 4.09 1.68
C ASN A 91 -18.65 5.39 1.16
N PHE A 92 -18.08 5.38 -0.05
CA PHE A 92 -17.35 6.49 -0.65
C PHE A 92 -18.07 7.15 -1.83
N LYS A 93 -19.29 6.69 -2.16
CA LYS A 93 -20.17 7.28 -3.19
C LYS A 93 -20.53 8.75 -2.98
N ASN A 94 -20.28 9.32 -1.80
CA ASN A 94 -20.44 10.75 -1.52
C ASN A 94 -19.10 11.53 -1.50
N HIS A 95 -17.97 10.83 -1.51
CA HIS A 95 -16.62 11.41 -1.38
C HIS A 95 -15.93 11.67 -2.73
N TRP A 96 -16.39 11.06 -3.83
CA TRP A 96 -15.83 11.26 -5.17
C TRP A 96 -15.87 12.72 -5.64
N LYS A 97 -16.93 13.49 -5.32
CA LYS A 97 -16.99 14.93 -5.67
C LYS A 97 -15.87 15.71 -5.01
N THR A 98 -15.63 15.48 -3.72
CA THR A 98 -14.55 16.12 -2.97
C THR A 98 -13.20 15.69 -3.50
N THR A 99 -12.98 14.39 -3.68
CA THR A 99 -11.71 13.83 -4.16
C THR A 99 -11.38 14.33 -5.57
N PHE A 100 -12.36 14.38 -6.49
CA PHE A 100 -12.16 14.96 -7.83
C PHE A 100 -11.95 16.46 -7.79
N SER A 101 -12.61 17.18 -6.88
CA SER A 101 -12.38 18.62 -6.69
C SER A 101 -10.96 18.89 -6.21
N GLU A 102 -10.45 18.10 -5.25
CA GLU A 102 -9.07 18.19 -4.78
C GLU A 102 -8.06 17.86 -5.88
N LEU A 103 -8.30 16.79 -6.65
CA LEU A 103 -7.47 16.44 -7.79
C LEU A 103 -7.44 17.57 -8.84
N LYS A 104 -8.60 18.14 -9.17
CA LYS A 104 -8.70 19.28 -10.10
C LYS A 104 -7.90 20.48 -9.60
N LYS A 105 -8.07 20.87 -8.34
CA LYS A 105 -7.33 21.99 -7.74
C LYS A 105 -5.83 21.74 -7.76
N LYS A 106 -5.41 20.52 -7.44
CA LYS A 106 -3.99 20.13 -7.46
C LYS A 106 -3.43 20.25 -8.88
N LEU A 107 -4.11 19.70 -9.89
CA LEU A 107 -3.68 19.81 -11.29
C LEU A 107 -3.67 21.26 -11.79
N GLN A 108 -4.66 22.07 -11.40
CA GLN A 108 -4.68 23.51 -11.72
C GLN A 108 -3.47 24.24 -11.11
N SER A 109 -3.13 23.96 -9.85
CA SER A 109 -1.97 24.57 -9.20
C SER A 109 -0.64 24.18 -9.85
N GLU A 110 -0.52 22.95 -10.37
CA GLU A 110 0.68 22.54 -11.11
C GLU A 110 0.78 23.29 -12.45
N HIS A 111 -0.33 23.44 -13.18
CA HIS A 111 -0.37 24.21 -14.43
C HIS A 111 -0.09 25.71 -14.25
N GLU A 112 -0.57 26.31 -13.16
CA GLU A 112 -0.33 27.73 -12.86
C GLU A 112 1.13 27.98 -12.40
N GLY A 113 1.75 27.00 -11.74
CA GLY A 113 3.13 27.07 -11.28
C GLY A 113 4.16 26.84 -12.38
N GLU A 114 3.82 26.06 -13.41
CA GLU A 114 4.70 25.77 -14.54
C GLU A 114 4.63 26.88 -15.61
N LYS A 115 5.74 27.64 -15.75
CA LYS A 115 5.88 28.67 -16.81
C LYS A 115 5.91 28.10 -18.23
N ASN A 116 5.96 26.78 -18.39
CA ASN A 116 5.94 26.08 -19.67
C ASN A 116 4.92 24.96 -19.60
N ASN A 117 4.13 24.85 -20.68
CA ASN A 117 3.01 23.96 -20.93
C ASN A 117 3.40 22.46 -20.88
N SER A 118 3.90 21.98 -19.75
CA SER A 118 4.55 20.67 -19.63
C SER A 118 3.53 19.56 -19.38
N LEU A 119 3.87 18.37 -19.89
CA LEU A 119 3.00 17.20 -19.80
C LEU A 119 3.04 16.65 -18.37
N ILE A 120 1.92 16.68 -17.65
CA ILE A 120 1.82 16.17 -16.28
C ILE A 120 1.58 14.66 -16.31
N HIS A 121 2.50 13.89 -15.72
CA HIS A 121 2.31 12.46 -15.53
C HIS A 121 1.42 12.22 -14.31
N ILE A 122 0.37 11.42 -14.47
CA ILE A 122 -0.58 11.10 -13.40
C ILE A 122 -0.68 9.59 -13.29
N PHE A 123 -0.36 9.02 -12.13
CA PHE A 123 -0.69 7.64 -11.82
C PHE A 123 -2.06 7.58 -11.13
N ILE A 124 -2.98 6.81 -11.69
CA ILE A 124 -4.34 6.65 -11.16
C ILE A 124 -4.47 5.26 -10.55
N MET A 125 -4.65 5.23 -9.23
CA MET A 125 -4.98 4.05 -8.45
C MET A 125 -6.49 4.08 -8.15
N THR A 126 -7.26 3.20 -8.78
CA THR A 126 -8.73 3.23 -8.67
C THR A 126 -9.33 1.84 -8.71
N ASP A 127 -10.43 1.65 -7.98
CA ASP A 127 -11.25 0.44 -8.07
C ASP A 127 -12.19 0.45 -9.29
N LEU A 128 -12.30 1.56 -10.02
CA LEU A 128 -13.11 1.68 -11.23
C LEU A 128 -12.36 1.21 -12.48
N PRO A 129 -12.78 0.11 -13.14
CA PRO A 129 -12.14 -0.38 -14.35
C PRO A 129 -12.17 0.67 -15.47
N ARG A 130 -11.11 0.71 -16.30
CA ARG A 130 -10.98 1.68 -17.39
C ARG A 130 -12.16 1.69 -18.36
N ASN A 131 -12.76 0.53 -18.62
CA ASN A 131 -13.94 0.41 -19.49
C ASN A 131 -15.16 1.18 -18.98
N ASN A 132 -15.19 1.49 -17.68
CA ASN A 132 -16.27 2.21 -17.01
C ASN A 132 -15.90 3.69 -16.77
N TRP A 133 -14.83 4.20 -17.37
CA TRP A 133 -14.46 5.61 -17.24
C TRP A 133 -15.33 6.54 -18.09
N ALA A 134 -16.07 6.00 -19.06
CA ALA A 134 -16.96 6.78 -19.92
C ALA A 134 -17.93 7.65 -19.11
N GLY A 135 -18.02 8.93 -19.46
CA GLY A 135 -18.84 9.93 -18.76
C GLY A 135 -18.27 10.39 -17.41
N THR A 136 -17.07 9.94 -17.02
CA THR A 136 -16.41 10.35 -15.77
C THR A 136 -15.28 11.36 -16.01
N TYR A 137 -14.81 12.00 -14.94
CA TYR A 137 -13.65 12.88 -15.02
C TYR A 137 -12.36 12.15 -15.43
N LEU A 138 -12.26 10.83 -15.19
CA LEU A 138 -11.09 10.03 -15.58
C LEU A 138 -10.99 9.87 -17.10
N GLU A 139 -12.12 9.76 -17.80
CA GLU A 139 -12.13 9.79 -19.26
C GLU A 139 -11.64 11.14 -19.78
N SER A 140 -12.09 12.26 -19.20
CA SER A 140 -11.62 13.59 -19.60
C SER A 140 -10.11 13.73 -19.42
N LEU A 141 -9.56 13.26 -18.30
CA LEU A 141 -8.11 13.26 -18.04
C LEU A 141 -7.34 12.36 -19.02
N ALA A 142 -7.87 11.17 -19.32
CA ALA A 142 -7.22 10.23 -20.23
C ALA A 142 -7.23 10.71 -21.69
N ASN A 143 -8.28 11.43 -22.09
CA ASN A 143 -8.42 11.95 -23.45
C ASN A 143 -7.60 13.22 -23.69
N ASP A 144 -7.32 14.00 -22.65
CA ASP A 144 -6.53 15.23 -22.75
C ASP A 144 -5.00 14.96 -22.72
N THR A 145 -4.56 14.24 -23.75
CA THR A 145 -3.17 13.81 -23.96
C THR A 145 -2.17 14.94 -24.21
N LYS A 146 -2.67 16.17 -24.46
CA LYS A 146 -1.85 17.36 -24.62
C LYS A 146 -1.24 17.80 -23.29
N PHE A 147 -2.00 17.66 -22.21
CA PHE A 147 -1.62 18.15 -20.88
C PHE A 147 -1.35 17.03 -19.89
N TYR A 148 -1.93 15.83 -20.10
CA TYR A 148 -1.80 14.74 -19.15
C TYR A 148 -1.34 13.44 -19.80
N LYS A 149 -0.49 12.71 -19.07
CA LYS A 149 -0.17 11.31 -19.35
C LYS A 149 -0.64 10.44 -18.20
N VAL A 150 -1.76 9.75 -18.40
CA VAL A 150 -2.37 8.88 -17.40
C VAL A 150 -1.74 7.48 -17.43
N HIS A 151 -1.21 7.06 -16.29
CA HIS A 151 -0.65 5.74 -16.03
C HIS A 151 -1.59 4.96 -15.09
N THR A 152 -1.78 3.68 -15.37
CA THR A 152 -2.53 2.74 -14.53
C THR A 152 -1.74 1.44 -14.46
N LEU A 153 -2.01 0.63 -13.45
CA LEU A 153 -1.46 -0.72 -13.31
C LEU A 153 -2.62 -1.72 -13.36
N HIS A 154 -2.39 -2.86 -14.00
CA HIS A 154 -3.40 -3.92 -14.17
C HIS A 154 -2.85 -5.27 -13.72
N GLU A 155 -3.74 -6.17 -13.29
CA GLU A 155 -3.35 -7.50 -12.80
C GLU A 155 -2.55 -8.33 -13.80
N ASN A 156 -2.83 -8.13 -15.10
CA ASN A 156 -2.19 -8.85 -16.18
C ASN A 156 -0.87 -8.21 -16.63
N ASP A 157 -0.47 -7.07 -16.06
CA ASP A 157 0.82 -6.47 -16.36
C ASP A 157 1.93 -7.42 -15.90
N GLU A 158 2.93 -7.60 -16.78
CA GLU A 158 4.01 -8.56 -16.57
C GLU A 158 4.69 -8.39 -15.21
N LEU A 159 4.89 -7.13 -14.79
CA LEU A 159 5.48 -6.78 -13.50
C LEU A 159 4.65 -7.31 -12.33
N VAL A 160 3.32 -7.21 -12.38
CA VAL A 160 2.41 -7.70 -11.33
C VAL A 160 2.43 -9.23 -11.30
N VAL A 161 2.35 -9.86 -12.48
CA VAL A 161 2.38 -11.32 -12.62
C VAL A 161 3.71 -11.89 -12.10
N GLN A 162 4.85 -11.28 -12.46
CA GLN A 162 6.17 -11.70 -12.00
C GLN A 162 6.34 -11.50 -10.49
N SER A 163 5.86 -10.37 -9.95
CA SER A 163 5.93 -10.08 -8.52
C SER A 163 5.12 -11.08 -7.70
N ALA A 164 3.90 -11.39 -8.13
CA ALA A 164 3.07 -12.41 -7.50
C ALA A 164 3.71 -13.80 -7.56
N LYS A 165 4.38 -14.16 -8.67
CA LYS A 165 5.14 -15.42 -8.78
C LYS A 165 6.30 -15.47 -7.79
N ARG A 166 7.12 -14.40 -7.69
CA ARG A 166 8.24 -14.32 -6.75
C ARG A 166 7.75 -14.42 -5.30
N PHE A 167 6.68 -13.72 -4.97
CA PHE A 167 6.07 -13.75 -3.65
C PHE A 167 5.58 -15.15 -3.25
N ARG A 168 4.98 -15.90 -4.19
CA ARG A 168 4.58 -17.31 -3.97
C ARG A 168 5.78 -18.24 -3.76
N VAL A 169 6.86 -18.06 -4.52
CA VAL A 169 8.07 -18.88 -4.39
C VAL A 169 8.75 -18.66 -3.03
N LEU A 170 8.88 -17.41 -2.59
CA LEU A 170 9.45 -17.08 -1.27
C LEU A 170 8.65 -17.70 -0.13
N LYS A 171 7.31 -17.64 -0.22
CA LYS A 171 6.44 -18.31 0.76
C LYS A 171 6.65 -19.82 0.81
N ASN A 172 6.85 -20.47 -0.34
CA ASN A 172 7.09 -21.91 -0.39
C ASN A 172 8.47 -22.28 0.20
N ILE A 173 9.50 -21.45 0.00
CA ILE A 173 10.86 -21.68 0.53
C ILE A 173 10.90 -21.43 2.05
N SER A 174 10.13 -20.45 2.56
CA SER A 174 10.01 -20.13 3.99
C SER A 174 9.15 -21.13 4.77
N SER A 175 8.42 -22.01 4.09
CA SER A 175 7.38 -22.83 4.72
C SER A 175 7.94 -23.98 5.57
N THR A 176 8.13 -23.72 6.86
CA THR A 176 7.99 -24.76 7.88
C THR A 176 6.51 -25.12 8.05
N ARG A 177 6.24 -26.33 8.56
CA ARG A 177 4.96 -27.07 8.53
C ARG A 177 3.74 -26.36 9.19
N TYR A 178 3.87 -25.13 9.68
CA TYR A 178 2.86 -24.38 10.46
C TYR A 178 2.24 -23.16 9.75
N GLU A 179 2.73 -22.73 8.58
CA GLU A 179 2.22 -21.54 7.86
C GLU A 179 0.94 -21.75 7.01
N LYS A 180 0.35 -22.96 7.05
CA LYS A 180 -0.90 -23.27 6.31
C LYS A 180 -2.13 -22.49 6.77
N LEU A 181 -2.06 -21.73 7.88
CA LEU A 181 -3.18 -20.90 8.36
C LEU A 181 -3.25 -19.49 7.73
N CYS A 182 -2.18 -18.99 7.12
CA CYS A 182 -2.13 -17.62 6.58
C CYS A 182 -2.09 -17.59 5.05
N SER A 183 -2.88 -18.41 4.35
CA SER A 183 -2.78 -18.55 2.89
C SER A 183 -4.05 -18.18 2.12
N TYR A 184 -4.10 -16.95 1.63
CA TYR A 184 -4.25 -16.64 0.20
C TYR A 184 -3.97 -15.14 -0.01
N VAL A 185 -2.73 -14.73 -0.28
CA VAL A 185 -2.49 -13.38 -0.82
C VAL A 185 -2.92 -13.45 -2.28
N SER A 186 -4.02 -12.78 -2.59
CA SER A 186 -4.59 -12.77 -3.94
C SER A 186 -3.73 -11.91 -4.87
N PHE A 187 -3.87 -12.10 -6.18
CA PHE A 187 -3.23 -11.20 -7.15
C PHE A 187 -3.69 -9.76 -6.96
N HIS A 188 -4.94 -9.55 -6.53
CA HIS A 188 -5.48 -8.23 -6.21
C HIS A 188 -4.73 -7.58 -5.03
N ASP A 189 -4.37 -8.35 -4.01
CA ASP A 189 -3.60 -7.81 -2.86
C ASP A 189 -2.19 -7.39 -3.30
N ILE A 190 -1.52 -8.21 -4.13
CA ILE A 190 -0.20 -7.86 -4.67
C ILE A 190 -0.27 -6.61 -5.55
N LEU A 191 -1.29 -6.53 -6.43
CA LEU A 191 -1.51 -5.34 -7.26
C LEU A 191 -1.68 -4.11 -6.36
N LEU A 192 -2.57 -4.17 -5.38
CA LEU A 192 -2.85 -3.08 -4.44
C LEU A 192 -1.57 -2.59 -3.75
N TYR A 193 -0.76 -3.49 -3.22
CA TYR A 193 0.46 -3.11 -2.52
C TYR A 193 1.52 -2.50 -3.44
N ILE A 194 1.58 -2.95 -4.70
CA ILE A 194 2.44 -2.32 -5.72
C ILE A 194 1.92 -0.92 -6.05
N GLU A 195 0.61 -0.73 -6.23
CA GLU A 195 0.01 0.58 -6.48
C GLU A 195 0.25 1.57 -5.33
N GLU A 196 0.08 1.13 -4.07
CA GLU A 196 0.41 1.93 -2.89
C GLU A 196 1.88 2.34 -2.87
N THR A 197 2.78 1.41 -3.21
CA THR A 197 4.21 1.70 -3.36
C THR A 197 4.45 2.75 -4.45
N VAL A 198 3.85 2.59 -5.63
CA VAL A 198 3.95 3.58 -6.72
C VAL A 198 3.46 4.95 -6.25
N CYS A 199 2.33 5.03 -5.55
CA CYS A 199 1.82 6.30 -5.03
C CYS A 199 2.69 6.92 -3.94
N SER A 200 3.36 6.10 -3.13
CA SER A 200 4.35 6.59 -2.17
C SER A 200 5.54 7.27 -2.86
N CYS A 201 5.84 6.90 -4.10
CA CYS A 201 6.91 7.45 -4.93
C CYS A 201 6.55 8.74 -5.68
N ALA A 202 5.30 9.19 -5.66
CA ALA A 202 4.85 10.34 -6.45
C ALA A 202 5.52 11.64 -5.98
N SER A 203 6.39 12.21 -6.80
CA SER A 203 7.20 13.37 -6.43
C SER A 203 6.48 14.71 -6.56
N MET A 204 5.44 14.82 -7.40
CA MET A 204 4.64 16.05 -7.55
C MET A 204 3.54 16.15 -6.47
N GLY A 205 3.30 15.05 -5.75
CA GLY A 205 2.35 14.99 -4.66
C GLY A 205 1.40 13.79 -4.75
N PHE A 206 0.46 13.76 -3.83
CA PHE A 206 -0.51 12.68 -3.68
C PHE A 206 -1.88 13.26 -3.33
N VAL A 207 -2.92 12.77 -3.99
CA VAL A 207 -4.33 13.04 -3.67
C VAL A 207 -4.99 11.70 -3.38
N GLY A 208 -5.61 11.58 -2.22
CA GLY A 208 -6.23 10.33 -1.77
C GLY A 208 -7.70 10.51 -1.43
N THR A 209 -8.46 9.41 -1.44
CA THR A 209 -9.85 9.45 -1.01
C THR A 209 -9.92 9.59 0.51
N SER A 210 -10.55 10.66 1.00
CA SER A 210 -10.71 10.91 2.44
C SER A 210 -11.37 9.73 3.16
N GLY A 211 -10.75 9.29 4.27
CA GLY A 211 -11.23 8.16 5.08
C GLY A 211 -10.88 6.78 4.51
N SER A 212 -10.09 6.70 3.43
CA SER A 212 -9.58 5.44 2.92
C SER A 212 -8.33 5.01 3.69
N THR A 213 -8.33 3.78 4.23
CA THR A 213 -7.15 3.18 4.87
C THR A 213 -5.96 3.04 3.90
N ILE A 214 -6.23 2.88 2.60
CA ILE A 214 -5.21 2.88 1.54
C ILE A 214 -4.53 4.26 1.46
N THR A 215 -5.31 5.34 1.54
CA THR A 215 -4.78 6.71 1.59
C THR A 215 -3.90 6.91 2.82
N GLU A 216 -4.33 6.45 3.99
CA GLU A 216 -3.55 6.52 5.23
C GLU A 216 -2.24 5.73 5.14
N SER A 217 -2.30 4.52 4.57
CA SER A 217 -1.12 3.67 4.32
C SER A 217 -0.10 4.38 3.42
N ILE A 218 -0.54 4.91 2.26
CA ILE A 218 0.33 5.65 1.34
C ILE A 218 0.95 6.87 2.03
N LEU A 219 0.16 7.64 2.79
CA LEU A 219 0.68 8.80 3.53
C LEU A 219 1.73 8.39 4.56
N SER A 220 1.53 7.27 5.26
CA SER A 220 2.51 6.72 6.19
C SER A 220 3.80 6.29 5.47
N MET A 221 3.69 5.60 4.33
CA MET A 221 4.86 5.23 3.51
C MET A 221 5.65 6.45 3.04
N ARG A 222 4.96 7.53 2.65
CA ARG A 222 5.58 8.80 2.23
C ARG A 222 6.31 9.48 3.39
N LYS A 223 5.68 9.52 4.57
CA LYS A 223 6.29 10.08 5.79
C LYS A 223 7.57 9.34 6.17
N ASN A 224 7.61 8.03 5.93
CA ASN A 224 8.73 7.15 6.24
C ASN A 224 9.74 6.97 5.08
N ASN A 225 9.63 7.76 4.01
CA ASN A 225 10.57 7.77 2.88
C ASN A 225 10.80 6.41 2.21
N VAL A 226 9.78 5.54 2.16
CA VAL A 226 9.91 4.18 1.57
C VAL A 226 10.46 4.21 0.14
N CYS A 227 10.10 5.25 -0.62
CA CYS A 227 10.51 5.34 -2.01
C CYS A 227 11.91 5.94 -2.25
N GLN A 228 12.51 6.62 -1.26
CA GLN A 228 13.85 7.20 -1.42
C GLN A 228 14.94 6.12 -1.51
#